data_AF-A0AAW8PXN4-F1
#
_entry.id   AF-A0AAW8PXN4-F1
#
_cell.length_a   1.000
_cell.length_b   1.000
_cell.length_c   1.000
_cell.angle_alpha   90.00
_cell.angle_beta   90.00
_cell.angle_gamma   90.00
#
_symmetry.space_group_name_H-M   'P 1'
#
loop_
_entity.id
_entity.type
_entity.pdbx_description
1 polymer ?
#
loop_
_entity_poly.entity_id
_entity_poly.type
_entity_poly.pdbx_seq_one_letter_code
_entity_poly.pdbx_strand_id
1 'polypeptide(L)'
;MRKRYTELNNLWCHKKLAVSVIMDHLKDNEPSSYYLSAQFKEGWVVDNYDESYTVNMSFSVYDESIDSNIELHLQVFSSKNDEIGSVTRM
;
A
#
# COMPACT_ATOMS: atom_id res chain seq x y z
N MET A 1 -7.91 -10.90 11.72
CA MET A 1 -6.71 -11.77 11.57
C MET A 1 -5.64 -10.97 10.82
N ARG A 2 -4.34 -11.12 11.13
CA ARG A 2 -3.27 -10.40 10.40
C ARG A 2 -2.51 -11.36 9.49
N LYS A 3 -2.37 -11.01 8.21
CA LYS A 3 -1.61 -11.79 7.21
C LYS A 3 -0.56 -10.92 6.54
N ARG A 4 0.70 -11.39 6.53
CA ARG A 4 1.85 -10.71 5.93
C ARG A 4 2.10 -11.20 4.50
N TYR A 5 2.56 -10.30 3.66
CA TYR A 5 2.95 -10.53 2.27
C TYR A 5 4.31 -9.90 2.02
N THR A 6 5.25 -10.68 1.48
CA THR A 6 6.58 -10.20 1.04
C THR A 6 6.65 -9.98 -0.47
N GLU A 7 5.62 -10.41 -1.20
CA GLU A 7 5.52 -10.27 -2.65
C GLU A 7 4.25 -9.50 -3.02
N LEU A 8 4.41 -8.44 -3.82
CA LEU A 8 3.31 -7.60 -4.26
C LEU A 8 2.25 -8.40 -5.02
N ASN A 9 2.67 -9.30 -5.90
CA ASN A 9 1.75 -10.11 -6.71
C ASN A 9 0.83 -11.00 -5.84
N ASN A 10 1.35 -11.57 -4.76
CA ASN A 10 0.55 -12.39 -3.86
C ASN A 10 -0.48 -11.55 -3.09
N LEU A 11 -0.09 -10.35 -2.67
CA LEU A 11 -1.00 -9.40 -2.04
C LEU A 11 -2.07 -8.92 -3.04
N TRP A 12 -1.66 -8.61 -4.27
CA TRP A 12 -2.55 -8.19 -5.36
C TRP A 12 -3.58 -9.27 -5.71
N CYS A 13 -3.15 -10.54 -5.81
CA CYS A 13 -4.07 -11.66 -6.04
C CYS A 13 -5.11 -11.81 -4.92
N HIS A 14 -4.76 -11.45 -3.68
CA HIS A 14 -5.67 -11.57 -2.55
C HIS A 14 -6.61 -10.35 -2.41
N LYS A 15 -6.09 -9.13 -2.47
CA LYS A 15 -6.82 -7.88 -2.19
C LYS A 15 -6.65 -6.85 -3.33
N LYS A 16 -6.97 -7.27 -4.55
CA LYS A 16 -6.77 -6.50 -5.80
C LYS A 16 -7.26 -5.05 -5.71
N LEU A 17 -8.48 -4.84 -5.22
CA LEU A 17 -9.12 -3.53 -5.18
C LEU A 17 -8.31 -2.53 -4.31
N ALA A 18 -8.01 -2.92 -3.08
CA ALA A 18 -7.23 -2.11 -2.14
C ALA A 18 -5.80 -1.85 -2.64
N VAL A 19 -5.15 -2.86 -3.22
CA VAL A 19 -3.80 -2.72 -3.78
C VAL A 19 -3.80 -1.76 -4.96
N SER A 20 -4.76 -1.87 -5.87
CA SER A 20 -4.91 -0.93 -7.00
C SER A 20 -5.03 0.51 -6.52
N VAL A 21 -5.87 0.77 -5.52
CA VAL A 21 -6.05 2.13 -4.99
C VAL A 21 -4.78 2.67 -4.32
N ILE A 22 -4.01 1.84 -3.60
CA ILE A 22 -2.70 2.26 -3.06
C ILE A 22 -1.72 2.60 -4.17
N MET A 23 -1.66 1.80 -5.23
CA MET A 23 -0.73 2.02 -6.35
C MET A 23 -1.11 3.25 -7.17
N ASP A 24 -2.41 3.49 -7.38
CA ASP A 24 -2.91 4.70 -8.01
C ASP A 24 -2.58 5.94 -7.15
N HIS A 25 -2.75 5.84 -5.83
CA HIS A 25 -2.36 6.92 -4.92
C HIS A 25 -0.86 7.24 -5.01
N LEU A 26 -0.01 6.22 -4.98
CA LEU A 26 1.45 6.36 -5.14
C LEU A 26 1.80 7.05 -6.48
N LYS A 27 1.09 6.72 -7.56
CA LYS A 27 1.34 7.31 -8.88
C LYS A 27 0.87 8.77 -8.97
N ASP A 28 -0.29 9.08 -8.40
CA ASP A 28 -0.97 10.35 -8.63
C ASP A 28 -0.65 11.41 -7.56
N ASN A 29 -0.18 11.01 -6.37
CA ASN A 29 -0.01 11.92 -5.23
C ASN A 29 1.42 12.00 -4.69
N GLU A 30 2.30 11.06 -5.03
CA GLU A 30 3.71 11.12 -4.64
C GLU A 30 4.57 11.70 -5.78
N PRO A 31 5.74 12.28 -5.48
CA PRO A 31 6.69 12.72 -6.51
C PRO A 31 6.93 11.63 -7.55
N SER A 32 7.08 12.00 -8.82
CA SER A 32 7.28 11.02 -9.90
C SER A 32 8.55 10.18 -9.70
N SER A 33 9.59 10.75 -9.09
CA SER A 33 10.80 10.04 -8.65
C SER A 33 10.49 8.93 -7.64
N TYR A 34 9.48 9.12 -6.80
CA TYR A 34 9.10 8.14 -5.79
C TYR A 34 8.40 6.95 -6.42
N TYR A 35 7.37 7.19 -7.23
CA TYR A 35 6.66 6.10 -7.91
C TYR A 35 7.60 5.25 -8.80
N LEU A 36 8.52 5.89 -9.53
CA LEU A 36 9.43 5.17 -10.44
C LEU A 36 10.50 4.34 -9.73
N SER A 37 10.91 4.75 -8.52
CA SER A 37 11.93 4.06 -7.73
C SER A 37 11.37 3.21 -6.59
N ALA A 38 10.06 3.24 -6.35
CA ALA A 38 9.41 2.54 -5.26
C ALA A 38 9.58 1.02 -5.39
N GLN A 39 10.30 0.45 -4.42
CA GLN A 39 10.46 -0.98 -4.25
C GLN A 39 9.54 -1.46 -3.14
N PHE A 40 8.55 -2.27 -3.49
CA PHE A 40 7.71 -2.93 -2.49
C PHE A 40 8.56 -3.77 -1.53
N LYS A 41 8.41 -3.53 -0.23
CA LYS A 41 9.10 -4.29 0.83
C LYS A 41 8.19 -5.38 1.40
N GLU A 42 7.00 -4.98 1.83
CA GLU A 42 6.02 -5.86 2.42
C GLU A 42 4.64 -5.22 2.45
N GLY A 43 3.63 -6.04 2.70
CA GLY A 43 2.29 -5.59 3.01
C GLY A 43 1.60 -6.47 4.02
N TRP A 44 0.57 -5.92 4.63
CA TRP A 44 -0.19 -6.56 5.69
C TRP A 44 -1.68 -6.37 5.44
N VAL A 45 -2.43 -7.45 5.55
CA VAL A 45 -3.89 -7.43 5.57
C VAL A 45 -4.34 -7.67 7.00
N VAL A 46 -5.17 -6.78 7.52
CA VAL A 46 -5.83 -6.92 8.82
C VAL A 46 -7.32 -7.05 8.57
N ASP A 47 -7.85 -8.26 8.67
CA ASP A 47 -9.28 -8.53 8.56
C ASP A 47 -9.97 -8.22 9.90
N ASN A 48 -11.07 -7.46 9.83
CA ASN A 48 -11.96 -7.14 10.95
C ASN A 48 -13.10 -8.16 11.06
N TYR A 49 -13.83 -8.09 12.17
CA TYR A 49 -14.94 -9.01 12.45
C TYR A 49 -16.15 -8.85 11.54
N ASP A 50 -16.35 -7.66 10.97
CA ASP A 50 -17.48 -7.31 10.13
C ASP A 50 -17.21 -7.52 8.63
N GLU A 51 -16.19 -8.32 8.29
CA GLU A 51 -15.69 -8.59 6.93
C GLU A 51 -14.99 -7.38 6.25
N SER A 52 -14.90 -6.24 6.93
CA SER A 52 -14.01 -5.15 6.48
C SER A 52 -12.54 -5.53 6.67
N TYR A 53 -11.64 -4.87 5.96
CA TYR A 53 -10.22 -5.12 6.09
C TYR A 53 -9.38 -3.87 5.81
N THR A 54 -8.20 -3.83 6.40
CA THR A 54 -7.20 -2.80 6.14
C THR A 54 -6.01 -3.42 5.43
N VAL A 55 -5.55 -2.78 4.35
CA VAL A 55 -4.29 -3.13 3.67
C VAL A 55 -3.26 -2.06 3.97
N ASN A 56 -2.11 -2.50 4.46
CA ASN A 56 -0.92 -1.69 4.65
C ASN A 56 0.15 -2.16 3.67
N MET A 57 0.87 -1.23 3.06
CA MET A 57 1.97 -1.49 2.14
C MET A 57 3.13 -0.57 2.47
N SER A 58 4.34 -1.13 2.53
CA SER A 58 5.56 -0.36 2.71
C SER A 58 6.44 -0.45 1.48
N PHE A 59 7.01 0.67 1.08
CA PHE A 59 7.91 0.81 -0.05
C PHE A 59 9.23 1.43 0.41
N SER A 60 10.33 0.99 -0.20
CA SER A 60 11.61 1.69 -0.15
C SER A 60 11.69 2.59 -1.36
N VAL A 61 11.97 3.86 -1.15
CA VAL A 61 12.03 4.86 -2.22
C VAL A 61 13.34 5.61 -2.10
N TYR A 62 14.03 5.83 -3.22
CA TYR A 62 15.23 6.66 -3.22
C TYR A 62 14.85 8.12 -3.46
N ASP A 63 15.26 8.98 -2.53
CA ASP A 63 15.05 10.43 -2.60
C ASP A 63 16.37 11.13 -2.90
N GLU A 64 16.47 11.65 -4.13
CA GLU A 64 17.64 12.39 -4.62
C GLU A 64 17.89 13.69 -3.84
N SER A 65 16.86 14.31 -3.25
CA SER A 65 17.01 15.59 -2.54
C SER A 65 17.81 15.48 -1.24
N ILE A 66 17.84 14.27 -0.66
CA ILE A 66 18.56 13.95 0.58
C ILE A 66 19.58 12.83 0.38
N ASP A 67 19.77 12.37 -0.86
CA ASP A 67 20.66 11.28 -1.26
C ASP A 67 20.49 10.03 -0.35
N SER A 68 19.25 9.59 -0.16
CA SER A 68 18.96 8.51 0.78
C SER A 68 17.73 7.69 0.39
N ASN A 69 17.65 6.47 0.93
CA ASN A 69 16.44 5.66 0.85
C ASN A 69 15.52 6.00 2.02
N ILE A 70 14.29 6.37 1.71
CA ILE A 70 13.22 6.57 2.68
C ILE A 70 12.22 5.41 2.61
N GLU A 71 11.53 5.19 3.72
CA GLU A 71 10.39 4.29 3.76
C GLU A 71 9.09 5.07 3.58
N LEU A 72 8.25 4.56 2.69
CA LEU A 72 6.90 5.07 2.47
C LEU A 72 5.90 4.02 2.92
N HIS A 73 5.05 4.38 3.88
CA HIS A 73 4.00 3.51 4.42
C HIS A 73 2.64 4.03 3.98
N LEU A 74 1.93 3.22 3.19
CA LEU A 74 0.60 3.54 2.67
C LEU A 74 -0.43 2.55 3.22
N GLN A 75 -1.58 3.08 3.62
CA GLN A 75 -2.67 2.30 4.19
C GLN A 75 -4.00 2.66 3.52
N VAL A 76 -4.83 1.65 3.27
CA VAL A 76 -6.21 1.83 2.84
C VAL A 76 -7.15 0.91 3.60
N PHE A 77 -8.33 1.42 3.91
CA PHE A 77 -9.44 0.66 4.50
C PHE A 77 -10.44 0.26 3.41
N SER A 78 -10.93 -0.98 3.47
CA SER A 78 -12.02 -1.50 2.65
C SER A 78 -13.17 -1.89 3.57
N SER A 79 -14.35 -1.36 3.32
CA SER A 79 -15.56 -1.81 3.98
C SER A 79 -15.95 -3.22 3.53
N LYS A 80 -16.88 -3.85 4.24
CA LYS A 80 -17.48 -5.14 3.88
C LYS A 80 -18.24 -5.14 2.55
N ASN A 81 -18.62 -3.96 2.06
CA ASN A 81 -19.32 -3.79 0.78
C ASN A 81 -18.33 -3.48 -0.37
N ASP A 82 -17.04 -3.74 -0.17
CA ASP A 82 -15.96 -3.38 -1.08
C ASP A 82 -15.87 -1.87 -1.39
N GLU A 83 -16.38 -1.01 -0.50
CA GLU A 83 -16.15 0.43 -0.59
C GLU A 83 -14.75 0.74 -0.06
N ILE A 84 -13.90 1.29 -0.92
CA ILE A 84 -12.53 1.67 -0.57
C ILE A 84 -12.49 3.10 -0.05
N GLY A 85 -11.92 3.27 1.15
CA GLY A 85 -11.63 4.57 1.74
C GLY A 85 -10.42 5.26 1.10
N SER A 86 -10.11 6.46 1.58
CA SER A 86 -8.92 7.18 1.13
C SER A 86 -7.63 6.49 1.57
N VAL A 87 -6.61 6.55 0.73
CA VAL A 87 -5.25 6.13 1.10
C VAL A 87 -4.66 7.15 2.07
N THR A 88 -4.03 6.65 3.11
CA THR A 88 -3.35 7.44 4.14
C THR A 88 -1.88 7.08 4.14
N ARG A 89 -1.04 8.12 4.22
CA ARG A 89 0.39 7.98 4.48
C ARG A 89 0.60 7.99 6.00
N MET A 90 1.33 6.99 6.51
CA MET A 90 1.63 6.84 7.94
C MET A 90 3.04 7.30 8.28
#